data_AF-A0A0F2PMG6-F1
#
_entry.id   AF-A0A0F2PMG6-F1
#
_cell.length_a   1.000
_cell.length_b   1.000
_cell.length_c   1.000
_cell.angle_alpha   90.00
_cell.angle_beta   90.00
_cell.angle_gamma   90.00
#
_symmetry.space_group_name_H-M   'P 1'
#
loop_
_entity.id
_entity.type
_entity.pdbx_description
1 polymer ?
#
loop_
_entity_poly.entity_id
_entity_poly.type
_entity_poly.pdbx_seq_one_letter_code
_entity_poly.pdbx_strand_id
1 'polypeptide(L)'
;MKRLLLTVITMATILLAGILNPALAQEQNSSIPVLIDGFPIIMDTPPVIQDGRTMVPFRALAEALGVNVTWDGTAQTVRATDGNRSIKLQIGSHTAYRNEAPVTLDAPPLITGGRTLIPLRFFSEAFDCQVAWDGSVKITSPPREMFITGFYALGDPGTSSWTNLFGVQYPATGQGKTGLVSELALGWYSLDEAGNLLTKSKQNWQRPEGWEDVLKAAGQHHLKTEMVVQLADGDGTLTELLTSDPAVQNSISAIVAEATIYEGVNLDFEGLGYSQTGAELEAVRESFNSYVSRLAKQLHAAGKSLSLSLHPPNSSFKGYDYQALGQHADRVIIMAYDYGTKPEPINLVTQAVEMAAAVVPPAKLSLGISIPSETVESLSAKLGIAKRYNLGGISLWRLGLLSEQMWDTLETAVQTK
;
A
#
# COMPACT_ATOMS: atom_id res chain seq x y z
N MET A 1 73.96 -17.24 66.07
CA MET A 1 73.15 -16.01 65.96
C MET A 1 71.69 -16.43 66.05
N LYS A 2 71.08 -16.33 67.24
CA LYS A 2 69.87 -15.54 67.60
C LYS A 2 68.66 -15.79 66.67
N ARG A 3 67.39 -16.02 67.05
CA ARG A 3 66.53 -16.14 68.26
C ARG A 3 65.13 -16.57 67.67
N LEU A 4 64.35 -17.52 68.19
CA LEU A 4 63.36 -17.47 69.30
C LEU A 4 62.07 -16.61 69.08
N LEU A 5 60.90 -17.23 69.31
CA LEU A 5 59.55 -16.71 69.71
C LEU A 5 58.70 -15.87 68.69
N LEU A 6 57.44 -16.22 68.35
CA LEU A 6 56.09 -16.11 69.01
C LEU A 6 55.28 -14.82 68.67
N THR A 7 54.03 -15.01 68.18
CA THR A 7 52.82 -14.14 68.27
C THR A 7 52.87 -12.74 67.62
N VAL A 8 51.83 -12.23 66.94
CA VAL A 8 50.55 -11.70 67.49
C VAL A 8 49.53 -11.47 66.36
N ILE A 9 48.26 -11.70 66.70
CA ILE A 9 47.00 -11.47 65.96
C ILE A 9 46.59 -9.99 65.99
N THR A 10 46.14 -9.43 64.87
CA THR A 10 45.30 -8.20 64.77
C THR A 10 44.50 -8.27 63.46
N MET A 11 43.21 -8.65 63.48
CA MET A 11 42.01 -7.80 63.63
C MET A 11 41.65 -6.96 62.40
N ALA A 12 40.68 -7.44 61.60
CA ALA A 12 39.74 -6.62 60.83
C ALA A 12 38.54 -7.48 60.39
N THR A 13 37.56 -7.67 61.29
CA THR A 13 36.22 -8.16 60.95
C THR A 13 35.41 -7.04 60.32
N ILE A 14 35.27 -7.04 59.00
CA ILE A 14 34.29 -6.21 58.29
C ILE A 14 32.97 -7.00 58.26
N LEU A 15 32.02 -6.57 59.10
CA LEU A 15 30.61 -6.97 58.99
C LEU A 15 30.07 -6.41 57.66
N LEU A 16 29.87 -7.28 56.66
CA LEU A 16 29.11 -6.95 55.47
C LEU A 16 27.62 -7.23 55.79
N ALA A 17 26.92 -6.21 56.26
CA ALA A 17 25.46 -6.25 56.38
C ALA A 17 24.88 -6.35 54.97
N GLY A 18 24.35 -7.53 54.63
CA GLY A 18 23.58 -7.74 53.41
C GLY A 18 22.30 -6.91 53.47
N ILE A 19 22.30 -5.77 52.77
CA ILE A 19 21.07 -5.08 52.41
C ILE A 19 20.45 -5.90 51.28
N LEU A 20 19.56 -6.81 51.64
CA LEU A 20 18.57 -7.36 50.72
C LEU A 20 17.67 -6.18 50.33
N ASN A 21 17.99 -5.53 49.21
CA ASN A 21 17.01 -4.72 48.52
C ASN A 21 15.94 -5.70 48.01
N PRO A 22 14.68 -5.67 48.50
CA PRO A 22 13.62 -6.33 47.77
C PRO A 22 13.61 -5.69 46.38
N ALA A 23 13.86 -6.50 45.36
CA ALA A 23 13.59 -6.10 43.99
C ALA A 23 12.10 -5.77 43.94
N LEU A 24 11.78 -4.49 44.00
CA LEU A 24 10.49 -4.00 43.56
C LEU A 24 10.41 -4.38 42.09
N ALA A 25 9.65 -5.41 41.78
CA ALA A 25 9.15 -5.63 40.44
C ALA A 25 8.38 -4.36 40.08
N GLN A 26 9.02 -3.46 39.34
CA GLN A 26 8.31 -2.44 38.60
C GLN A 26 7.41 -3.20 37.63
N GLU A 27 6.11 -3.25 37.92
CA GLU A 27 5.12 -3.47 36.86
C GLU A 27 5.30 -2.33 35.86
N GLN A 28 6.10 -2.62 34.84
CA GLN A 28 6.23 -1.75 33.69
C GLN A 28 4.88 -1.80 32.99
N ASN A 29 4.06 -0.78 33.27
CA ASN A 29 2.76 -0.52 32.66
C ASN A 29 2.97 -0.20 31.16
N SER A 30 3.47 -1.19 30.44
CA SER A 30 3.76 -1.15 29.02
C SER A 30 2.48 -1.50 28.30
N SER A 31 1.82 -0.48 27.76
CA SER A 31 0.68 -0.67 26.87
C SER A 31 1.08 -1.64 25.75
N ILE A 32 0.34 -2.73 25.60
CA ILE A 32 0.57 -3.73 24.56
C ILE A 32 0.31 -3.08 23.19
N PRO A 33 1.33 -2.91 22.32
CA PRO A 33 1.12 -2.34 21.00
C PRO A 33 0.26 -3.29 20.15
N VAL A 34 -0.65 -2.72 19.35
CA VAL A 34 -1.45 -3.48 18.40
C VAL A 34 -1.21 -2.91 17.02
N LEU A 35 -0.91 -3.80 16.07
CA LEU A 35 -0.76 -3.48 14.67
C LEU A 35 -1.75 -4.30 13.84
N ILE A 36 -2.37 -3.68 12.84
CA ILE A 36 -3.17 -4.36 11.82
C ILE A 36 -2.55 -4.08 10.45
N ASP A 37 -2.14 -5.12 9.73
CA ASP A 37 -1.42 -5.03 8.46
C ASP A 37 -0.22 -4.08 8.57
N GLY A 38 0.58 -4.22 9.64
CA GLY A 38 1.74 -3.36 9.91
C GLY A 38 1.42 -1.93 10.40
N PHE A 39 0.14 -1.54 10.48
CA PHE A 39 -0.27 -0.22 10.98
C PHE A 39 -0.50 -0.21 12.47
N PRO A 40 0.14 0.69 13.25
CA PRO A 40 -0.20 0.86 14.65
C PRO A 40 -1.63 1.39 14.79
N ILE A 41 -2.43 0.72 15.62
CA ILE A 41 -3.81 1.13 15.91
C ILE A 41 -3.82 1.97 17.17
N ILE A 42 -4.27 3.22 17.03
CA ILE A 42 -4.49 4.11 18.17
C ILE A 42 -5.76 3.68 18.88
N MET A 43 -5.64 3.40 20.17
CA MET A 43 -6.75 3.00 21.02
C MET A 43 -6.71 3.81 22.31
N ASP A 44 -7.87 4.19 22.80
CA ASP A 44 -8.04 4.92 24.06
C ASP A 44 -8.02 3.99 25.28
N THR A 45 -8.27 2.70 25.09
CA THR A 45 -8.07 1.64 26.09
C THR A 45 -7.08 0.62 25.55
N PRO A 46 -5.98 0.30 26.25
CA PRO A 46 -5.02 -0.69 25.78
C PRO A 46 -5.56 -2.12 25.91
N PRO A 47 -4.99 -3.10 25.18
CA PRO A 47 -5.22 -4.50 25.47
C PRO A 47 -4.77 -4.85 26.89
N VAL A 48 -5.44 -5.83 27.50
CA VAL A 48 -5.08 -6.35 28.82
C VAL A 48 -4.91 -7.86 28.76
N ILE A 49 -4.02 -8.40 29.60
CA ILE A 49 -3.94 -9.85 29.79
C ILE A 49 -4.77 -10.18 31.03
N GLN A 50 -5.82 -10.97 30.85
CA GLN A 50 -6.67 -11.44 31.93
C GLN A 50 -6.79 -12.96 31.88
N ASP A 51 -6.48 -13.63 32.98
CA ASP A 51 -6.53 -15.09 33.10
C ASP A 51 -5.79 -15.83 31.96
N GLY A 52 -4.60 -15.32 31.62
CA GLY A 52 -3.75 -15.86 30.54
C GLY A 52 -4.26 -15.59 29.12
N ARG A 53 -5.24 -14.70 28.95
CA ARG A 53 -5.82 -14.36 27.64
C ARG A 53 -5.64 -12.88 27.35
N THR A 54 -5.20 -12.57 26.13
CA THR A 54 -5.13 -11.18 25.65
C THR A 54 -6.52 -10.72 25.24
N MET A 55 -7.00 -9.69 25.93
CA MET A 55 -8.29 -9.06 25.71
C MET A 55 -8.06 -7.74 24.95
N VAL A 56 -8.70 -7.57 23.79
CA VAL A 56 -8.47 -6.44 22.88
C VAL A 56 -9.72 -5.57 22.69
N PRO A 57 -9.58 -4.23 22.51
CA PRO A 57 -10.73 -3.32 22.29
C PRO A 57 -11.45 -3.60 20.97
N PHE A 58 -12.61 -4.25 21.03
CA PHE A 58 -13.26 -4.79 19.84
C PHE A 58 -13.53 -3.74 18.74
N ARG A 59 -14.09 -2.59 19.12
CA ARG A 59 -14.48 -1.53 18.19
C ARG A 59 -13.29 -1.00 17.38
N ALA A 60 -12.20 -0.66 18.07
CA ALA A 60 -11.04 -0.05 17.43
C ALA A 60 -10.43 -0.98 16.37
N LEU A 61 -10.32 -2.28 16.69
CA LEU A 61 -9.80 -3.27 15.75
C LEU A 61 -10.78 -3.54 14.60
N ALA A 62 -12.08 -3.65 14.89
CA ALA A 62 -13.11 -3.91 13.89
C ALA A 62 -13.25 -2.74 12.89
N GLU A 63 -13.32 -1.50 13.37
CA GLU A 63 -13.42 -0.31 12.51
C GLU A 63 -12.17 -0.13 11.65
N ALA A 64 -10.98 -0.49 12.16
CA ALA A 64 -9.74 -0.49 11.38
C ALA A 64 -9.72 -1.50 10.23
N LEU A 65 -10.60 -2.51 10.26
CA LEU A 65 -10.88 -3.47 9.17
C LEU A 65 -12.10 -3.06 8.32
N GLY A 66 -12.66 -1.87 8.51
CA GLY A 66 -13.84 -1.40 7.78
C GLY A 66 -15.17 -2.01 8.27
N VAL A 67 -15.18 -2.63 9.46
CA VAL A 67 -16.37 -3.25 10.04
C VAL A 67 -17.18 -2.22 10.83
N ASN A 68 -18.47 -2.09 10.54
CA ASN A 68 -19.37 -1.22 11.30
C ASN A 68 -19.71 -1.88 12.64
N VAL A 69 -19.59 -1.14 13.75
CA VAL A 69 -19.88 -1.62 15.11
C VAL A 69 -20.97 -0.79 15.77
N THR A 70 -22.01 -1.46 16.27
CA THR A 70 -23.11 -0.87 17.05
C THR A 70 -23.17 -1.46 18.45
N TRP A 71 -23.73 -0.69 19.39
CA TRP A 71 -23.85 -1.06 20.79
C TRP A 71 -25.29 -0.88 21.26
N ASP A 72 -25.85 -1.93 21.85
CA ASP A 72 -27.13 -1.91 22.57
C ASP A 72 -26.83 -1.89 24.07
N GLY A 73 -27.05 -0.73 24.70
CA GLY A 73 -26.79 -0.55 26.13
C GLY A 73 -27.78 -1.26 27.04
N THR A 74 -29.00 -1.53 26.58
CA THR A 74 -30.02 -2.23 27.37
C THR A 74 -29.75 -3.73 27.39
N ALA A 75 -29.43 -4.31 26.22
CA ALA A 75 -29.08 -5.72 26.11
C ALA A 75 -27.61 -6.01 26.44
N GLN A 76 -26.79 -4.98 26.70
CA GLN A 76 -25.34 -5.07 26.81
C GLN A 76 -24.70 -5.87 25.66
N THR A 77 -25.11 -5.56 24.44
CA THR A 77 -24.78 -6.34 23.24
C THR A 77 -24.04 -5.48 22.22
N VAL A 78 -22.89 -5.97 21.76
CA VAL A 78 -22.19 -5.44 20.59
C VAL A 78 -22.64 -6.20 19.35
N ARG A 79 -22.92 -5.47 18.27
CA ARG A 79 -23.14 -6.05 16.94
C ARG A 79 -22.14 -5.44 15.96
N ALA A 80 -21.55 -6.28 15.12
CA ALA A 80 -20.65 -5.81 14.07
C ALA A 80 -20.94 -6.46 12.73
N THR A 81 -20.77 -5.73 11.64
CA THR A 81 -20.94 -6.26 10.29
C THR A 81 -20.13 -5.51 9.24
N ASP A 82 -19.61 -6.25 8.26
CA ASP A 82 -18.96 -5.76 7.04
C ASP A 82 -19.84 -6.02 5.78
N GLY A 83 -21.11 -6.38 5.98
CA GLY A 83 -22.05 -6.78 4.92
C GLY A 83 -22.01 -8.27 4.59
N ASN A 84 -20.88 -8.95 4.81
CA ASN A 84 -20.70 -10.39 4.54
C ASN A 84 -20.71 -11.22 5.83
N ARG A 85 -20.18 -10.65 6.91
CA ARG A 85 -20.07 -11.24 8.24
C ARG A 85 -20.94 -10.46 9.22
N SER A 86 -21.56 -11.16 10.15
CA SER A 86 -22.30 -10.59 11.27
C SER A 86 -21.80 -11.20 12.58
N ILE A 87 -21.35 -10.35 13.49
CA ILE A 87 -20.87 -10.73 14.82
C ILE A 87 -21.82 -10.16 15.87
N LYS A 88 -22.24 -10.99 16.83
CA LYS A 88 -23.01 -10.57 18.01
C LYS A 88 -22.32 -11.08 19.27
N LEU A 89 -22.03 -10.16 20.18
CA LEU A 89 -21.34 -10.40 21.45
C LEU A 89 -22.17 -9.79 22.57
N GLN A 90 -22.37 -10.53 23.67
CA GLN A 90 -23.02 -10.01 24.86
C GLN A 90 -22.03 -10.00 26.02
N ILE A 91 -21.99 -8.91 26.78
CA ILE A 91 -21.09 -8.78 27.94
C ILE A 91 -21.38 -9.91 28.95
N GLY A 92 -20.31 -10.53 29.45
CA GLY A 92 -20.39 -11.64 30.42
C GLY A 92 -20.78 -13.00 29.82
N SER A 93 -21.20 -13.07 28.55
CA SER A 93 -21.59 -14.33 27.91
C SER A 93 -20.37 -15.06 27.34
N HIS A 94 -20.30 -16.37 27.58
CA HIS A 94 -19.36 -17.27 26.88
C HIS A 94 -19.84 -17.68 25.48
N THR A 95 -20.99 -17.20 25.04
CA THR A 95 -21.52 -17.47 23.70
C THR A 95 -21.57 -16.19 22.90
N ALA A 96 -20.78 -16.16 21.82
CA ALA A 96 -20.91 -15.20 20.73
C ALA A 96 -21.71 -15.83 19.58
N TYR A 97 -22.03 -15.02 18.57
CA TYR A 97 -22.63 -15.52 17.34
C TYR A 97 -21.89 -14.95 16.13
N ARG A 98 -21.56 -15.82 15.18
CA ARG A 98 -21.02 -15.48 13.86
C ARG A 98 -22.02 -15.94 12.81
N ASN A 99 -22.59 -15.02 12.05
CA ASN A 99 -23.65 -15.30 11.07
C ASN A 99 -24.80 -16.12 11.68
N GLU A 100 -25.26 -15.69 12.86
CA GLU A 100 -26.28 -16.37 13.67
C GLU A 100 -25.91 -17.74 14.25
N ALA A 101 -24.80 -18.35 13.83
CA ALA A 101 -24.29 -19.58 14.42
C ALA A 101 -23.58 -19.29 15.75
N PRO A 102 -23.85 -20.06 16.83
CA PRO A 102 -23.22 -19.85 18.13
C PRO A 102 -21.74 -20.25 18.10
N VAL A 103 -20.90 -19.46 18.78
CA VAL A 103 -19.46 -19.69 18.95
C VAL A 103 -19.12 -19.57 20.43
N THR A 104 -18.45 -20.57 20.99
CA THR A 104 -18.00 -20.56 22.39
C THR A 104 -16.73 -19.74 22.54
N LEU A 105 -16.74 -18.81 23.50
CA LEU A 105 -15.60 -17.96 23.83
C LEU A 105 -14.80 -18.56 24.99
N ASP A 106 -13.48 -18.48 24.87
CA ASP A 106 -12.55 -18.91 25.92
C ASP A 106 -12.53 -17.97 27.14
N ALA A 107 -12.92 -16.69 26.96
CA ALA A 107 -13.29 -15.75 28.01
C ALA A 107 -14.46 -14.85 27.55
N PRO A 108 -15.36 -14.44 28.46
CA PRO A 108 -16.50 -13.62 28.10
C PRO A 108 -16.07 -12.18 27.76
N PRO A 109 -16.80 -11.46 26.88
CA PRO A 109 -16.58 -10.05 26.64
C PRO A 109 -16.80 -9.26 27.94
N LEU A 110 -15.99 -8.24 28.16
CA LEU A 110 -16.04 -7.41 29.36
C LEU A 110 -15.93 -5.92 29.00
N ILE A 111 -16.27 -5.06 29.96
CA ILE A 111 -16.11 -3.62 29.80
C ILE A 111 -14.98 -3.15 30.73
N THR A 112 -13.93 -2.57 30.14
CA THR A 112 -12.82 -1.92 30.85
C THR A 112 -12.56 -0.57 30.21
N GLY A 113 -12.36 0.48 31.00
CA GLY A 113 -12.12 1.84 30.47
C GLY A 113 -13.27 2.40 29.61
N GLY A 114 -14.50 1.88 29.77
CA GLY A 114 -15.63 2.25 28.92
C GLY A 114 -15.57 1.65 27.51
N ARG A 115 -14.74 0.64 27.28
CA ARG A 115 -14.63 -0.10 26.01
C ARG A 115 -14.95 -1.57 26.21
N THR A 116 -15.57 -2.18 25.20
CA THR A 116 -15.78 -3.63 25.17
C THR A 116 -14.48 -4.30 24.74
N LEU A 117 -13.96 -5.16 25.60
CA LEU A 117 -12.80 -6.00 25.31
C LEU A 117 -13.25 -7.44 25.08
N ILE A 118 -12.62 -8.11 24.12
CA ILE A 118 -12.89 -9.50 23.76
C ILE A 118 -11.60 -10.31 23.66
N PRO A 119 -11.65 -11.65 23.71
CA PRO A 119 -10.47 -12.46 23.44
C PRO A 119 -9.93 -12.21 22.03
N LEU A 120 -8.62 -11.96 21.93
CA LEU A 120 -7.92 -11.77 20.65
C LEU A 120 -8.09 -12.97 19.71
N ARG A 121 -8.13 -14.19 20.25
CA ARG A 121 -8.40 -15.41 19.47
C ARG A 121 -9.75 -15.34 18.77
N PHE A 122 -10.80 -14.94 19.50
CA PHE A 122 -12.12 -14.80 18.89
C PHE A 122 -12.11 -13.72 17.79
N PHE A 123 -11.42 -12.61 17.99
CA PHE A 123 -11.29 -11.58 16.95
C PHE A 123 -10.65 -12.15 15.66
N SER A 124 -9.56 -12.90 15.82
CA SER A 124 -8.88 -13.60 14.72
C SER A 124 -9.82 -14.52 13.95
N GLU A 125 -10.52 -15.40 14.65
CA GLU A 125 -11.44 -16.37 14.04
C GLU A 125 -12.71 -15.72 13.44
N ALA A 126 -13.20 -14.65 14.04
CA ALA A 126 -14.41 -13.94 13.61
C ALA A 126 -14.22 -13.25 12.25
N PHE A 127 -13.02 -12.71 12.00
CA PHE A 127 -12.69 -11.94 10.80
C PHE A 127 -11.67 -12.63 9.89
N ASP A 128 -11.36 -13.89 10.17
CA ASP A 128 -10.40 -14.73 9.43
C ASP A 128 -8.98 -14.12 9.37
N CYS A 129 -8.61 -13.34 10.39
CA CYS A 129 -7.30 -12.69 10.48
C CYS A 129 -6.25 -13.65 11.07
N GLN A 130 -5.00 -13.51 10.65
CA GLN A 130 -3.87 -14.14 11.33
C GLN A 130 -3.38 -13.26 12.47
N VAL A 131 -2.89 -13.88 13.54
CA VAL A 131 -2.34 -13.18 14.71
C VAL A 131 -0.96 -13.71 15.05
N ALA A 132 -0.01 -12.80 15.23
CA ALA A 132 1.30 -13.07 15.79
C ALA A 132 1.52 -12.27 17.07
N TRP A 133 2.31 -12.82 17.98
CA TRP A 133 2.67 -12.19 19.26
C TRP A 133 4.18 -12.25 19.45
N ASP A 134 4.82 -11.09 19.56
CA ASP A 134 6.27 -10.93 19.80
C ASP A 134 6.58 -9.87 20.87
N GLY A 135 5.63 -9.63 21.77
CA GLY A 135 5.59 -8.42 22.62
C GLY A 135 4.70 -7.32 22.07
N SER A 136 4.23 -7.47 20.81
CA SER A 136 3.15 -6.70 20.21
C SER A 136 2.11 -7.62 19.55
N VAL A 137 0.84 -7.21 19.54
CA VAL A 137 -0.23 -7.94 18.85
C VAL A 137 -0.16 -7.52 17.40
N LYS A 138 0.22 -8.44 16.52
CA LYS A 138 0.26 -8.19 15.08
C LYS A 138 -0.87 -8.98 14.44
N ILE A 139 -1.77 -8.27 13.77
CA ILE A 139 -2.92 -8.83 13.08
C ILE A 139 -2.69 -8.64 11.58
N THR A 140 -2.77 -9.72 10.82
CA THR A 140 -2.79 -9.68 9.36
C THR A 140 -4.20 -9.96 8.89
N SER A 141 -4.82 -9.01 8.18
CA SER A 141 -6.17 -9.19 7.67
C SER A 141 -6.18 -10.11 6.44
N PRO A 142 -7.31 -10.76 6.12
CA PRO A 142 -7.44 -11.61 4.94
C PRO A 142 -6.97 -10.94 3.64
N PRO A 143 -6.57 -11.73 2.63
CA PRO A 143 -6.31 -11.18 1.30
C PRO A 143 -7.57 -10.51 0.75
N ARG A 144 -7.34 -9.43 -0.01
CA ARG A 144 -8.43 -8.69 -0.67
C ARG A 144 -8.23 -8.71 -2.18
N GLU A 145 -9.34 -8.78 -2.89
CA GLU A 145 -9.35 -8.65 -4.34
C GLU A 145 -8.86 -7.25 -4.79
N MET A 146 -7.70 -7.19 -5.43
CA MET A 146 -7.11 -5.95 -5.95
C MET A 146 -6.36 -6.23 -7.26
N PHE A 147 -6.30 -5.22 -8.12
CA PHE A 147 -5.45 -5.27 -9.32
C PHE A 147 -4.00 -4.97 -8.94
N ILE A 148 -3.04 -5.69 -9.53
CA ILE A 148 -1.61 -5.39 -9.38
C ILE A 148 -1.07 -4.98 -10.75
N THR A 149 -0.76 -3.69 -10.89
CA THR A 149 -0.01 -3.18 -12.04
C THR A 149 1.49 -3.23 -11.72
N GLY A 150 2.28 -3.93 -12.52
CA GLY A 150 3.73 -3.92 -12.41
C GLY A 150 4.35 -3.05 -13.51
N PHE A 151 5.05 -1.97 -13.12
CA PHE A 151 5.88 -1.25 -14.09
C PHE A 151 7.04 -2.15 -14.51
N TYR A 152 7.19 -2.30 -15.81
CA TYR A 152 8.01 -3.33 -16.41
C TYR A 152 9.21 -2.72 -17.14
N ALA A 153 10.40 -3.24 -16.87
CA ALA A 153 11.64 -2.88 -17.54
C ALA A 153 12.42 -4.13 -17.97
N LEU A 154 12.76 -4.19 -19.26
CA LEU A 154 13.65 -5.19 -19.83
C LEU A 154 15.01 -4.54 -20.09
N GLY A 155 16.11 -5.16 -19.68
CA GLY A 155 17.44 -4.68 -20.03
C GLY A 155 18.58 -4.91 -19.03
N ASP A 156 18.30 -5.35 -17.80
CA ASP A 156 19.33 -5.65 -16.79
C ASP A 156 19.21 -7.10 -16.31
N PRO A 157 20.21 -7.97 -16.46
CA PRO A 157 20.18 -9.35 -15.97
C PRO A 157 19.99 -9.51 -14.45
N GLY A 158 20.41 -8.52 -13.65
CA GLY A 158 20.32 -8.54 -12.19
C GLY A 158 19.03 -7.93 -11.63
N THR A 159 18.40 -7.00 -12.36
CA THR A 159 17.13 -6.34 -11.96
C THR A 159 16.03 -6.50 -13.01
N SER A 160 16.11 -7.59 -13.79
CA SER A 160 15.21 -7.89 -14.90
C SER A 160 13.79 -8.09 -14.38
N SER A 161 12.85 -7.27 -14.88
CA SER A 161 11.43 -7.55 -14.65
C SER A 161 11.05 -8.93 -15.20
N TRP A 162 11.70 -9.38 -16.28
CA TRP A 162 11.43 -10.70 -16.87
C TRP A 162 11.77 -11.84 -15.91
N THR A 163 13.02 -11.92 -15.44
CA THR A 163 13.44 -13.02 -14.57
C THR A 163 12.68 -13.00 -13.24
N ASN A 164 12.44 -11.82 -12.68
CA ASN A 164 11.68 -11.67 -11.44
C ASN A 164 10.21 -12.08 -11.58
N LEU A 165 9.60 -11.85 -12.75
CA LEU A 165 8.19 -12.19 -13.01
C LEU A 165 8.01 -13.64 -13.50
N PHE A 166 8.77 -14.06 -14.50
CA PHE A 166 8.61 -15.38 -15.15
C PHE A 166 9.45 -16.50 -14.49
N GLY A 167 10.40 -16.14 -13.61
CA GLY A 167 11.25 -17.11 -12.90
C GLY A 167 12.34 -17.77 -13.75
N VAL A 168 12.49 -17.35 -15.01
CA VAL A 168 13.45 -17.89 -15.99
C VAL A 168 14.10 -16.75 -16.76
N GLN A 169 15.22 -17.01 -17.42
CA GLN A 169 15.94 -16.00 -18.22
C GLN A 169 15.22 -15.70 -19.54
N TYR A 170 15.29 -14.44 -19.98
CA TYR A 170 14.77 -14.02 -21.28
C TYR A 170 15.47 -14.77 -22.43
N PRO A 171 14.77 -15.19 -23.51
CA PRO A 171 13.33 -15.01 -23.79
C PRO A 171 12.44 -16.19 -23.36
N ALA A 172 12.92 -17.13 -22.54
CA ALA A 172 12.09 -18.24 -22.09
C ALA A 172 11.00 -17.74 -21.13
N THR A 173 9.81 -18.34 -21.18
CA THR A 173 8.72 -18.02 -20.24
C THR A 173 8.47 -19.18 -19.27
N GLY A 174 8.09 -18.83 -18.05
CA GLY A 174 7.74 -19.75 -16.97
C GLY A 174 6.62 -19.15 -16.13
N GLN A 175 5.95 -19.96 -15.30
CA GLN A 175 4.83 -19.46 -14.48
C GLN A 175 5.26 -18.38 -13.49
N GLY A 176 6.43 -18.54 -12.85
CA GLY A 176 7.00 -17.57 -11.92
C GLY A 176 5.96 -16.98 -10.96
N LYS A 177 5.87 -15.66 -10.93
CA LYS A 177 4.91 -14.85 -10.18
C LYS A 177 3.83 -14.23 -11.08
N THR A 178 3.65 -14.74 -12.31
CA THR A 178 2.72 -14.17 -13.30
C THR A 178 1.26 -14.17 -12.82
N GLY A 179 0.83 -15.16 -12.02
CA GLY A 179 -0.52 -15.18 -11.45
C GLY A 179 -0.80 -14.09 -10.41
N LEU A 180 0.23 -13.41 -9.88
CA LEU A 180 0.09 -12.33 -8.91
C LEU A 180 0.08 -10.94 -9.56
N VAL A 181 0.38 -10.82 -10.84
CA VAL A 181 0.37 -9.55 -11.55
C VAL A 181 -0.81 -9.55 -12.51
N SER A 182 -1.62 -8.50 -12.50
CA SER A 182 -2.77 -8.39 -13.38
C SER A 182 -2.41 -7.70 -14.70
N GLU A 183 -1.42 -6.81 -14.66
CA GLU A 183 -1.08 -5.93 -15.79
C GLU A 183 0.37 -5.46 -15.76
N LEU A 184 0.95 -5.33 -16.95
CA LEU A 184 2.27 -4.77 -17.19
C LEU A 184 2.16 -3.36 -17.75
N ALA A 185 2.72 -2.38 -17.04
CA ALA A 185 2.86 -1.01 -17.51
C ALA A 185 4.22 -0.85 -18.21
N LEU A 186 4.18 -0.62 -19.53
CA LEU A 186 5.34 -0.70 -20.43
C LEU A 186 5.86 0.70 -20.79
N GLY A 187 6.86 1.17 -20.03
CA GLY A 187 7.55 2.47 -20.13
C GLY A 187 8.39 2.67 -21.40
N TRP A 188 7.79 2.54 -22.58
CA TRP A 188 8.53 2.51 -23.85
C TRP A 188 8.42 3.80 -24.68
N TYR A 189 7.52 4.71 -24.28
CA TYR A 189 7.16 5.86 -25.11
C TYR A 189 7.31 7.18 -24.36
N SER A 190 7.63 8.23 -25.11
CA SER A 190 7.64 9.62 -24.68
C SER A 190 7.16 10.52 -25.82
N LEU A 191 7.19 11.84 -25.64
CA LEU A 191 6.76 12.82 -26.62
C LEU A 191 7.79 13.96 -26.69
N ASP A 192 7.85 14.65 -27.83
CA ASP A 192 8.49 15.96 -27.97
C ASP A 192 7.46 17.11 -27.85
N GLU A 193 7.93 18.36 -27.87
CA GLU A 193 7.11 19.57 -27.78
C GLU A 193 6.07 19.71 -28.91
N ALA A 194 6.33 19.07 -30.07
CA ALA A 194 5.42 19.04 -31.21
C ALA A 194 4.41 17.88 -31.13
N GLY A 195 4.44 17.10 -30.06
CA GLY A 195 3.56 15.96 -29.84
C GLY A 195 3.91 14.72 -30.66
N ASN A 196 5.13 14.61 -31.19
CA ASN A 196 5.56 13.40 -31.89
C ASN A 196 5.86 12.29 -30.89
N LEU A 197 5.33 11.09 -31.15
CA LEU A 197 5.58 9.91 -30.32
C LEU A 197 7.00 9.38 -30.53
N LEU A 198 7.74 9.28 -29.44
CA LEU A 198 9.13 8.83 -29.41
C LEU A 198 9.22 7.47 -28.72
N THR A 199 9.97 6.53 -29.30
CA THR A 199 10.31 5.25 -28.67
C THR A 199 11.64 5.29 -27.92
N LYS A 200 12.34 6.43 -27.96
CA LYS A 200 13.58 6.70 -27.24
C LYS A 200 13.43 8.02 -26.49
N SER A 201 13.41 7.97 -25.17
CA SER A 201 13.30 9.16 -24.32
C SER A 201 14.67 9.67 -23.89
N LYS A 202 14.72 10.93 -23.43
CA LYS A 202 15.89 11.51 -22.75
C LYS A 202 16.17 10.81 -21.39
N GLN A 203 15.22 10.04 -20.86
CA GLN A 203 15.22 9.48 -19.50
C GLN A 203 15.60 7.98 -19.47
N ASN A 204 16.30 7.47 -20.49
CA ASN A 204 16.76 6.08 -20.66
C ASN A 204 15.68 4.99 -20.81
N TRP A 205 14.42 5.32 -20.55
CA TRP A 205 13.26 4.48 -20.83
C TRP A 205 12.94 4.51 -22.33
N GLN A 206 12.93 3.33 -22.95
CA GLN A 206 12.78 3.18 -24.40
C GLN A 206 12.20 1.81 -24.74
N ARG A 207 11.61 1.70 -25.92
CA ARG A 207 11.19 0.40 -26.48
C ARG A 207 12.41 -0.49 -26.66
N PRO A 208 12.52 -1.62 -25.93
CA PRO A 208 13.70 -2.49 -26.00
C PRO A 208 13.68 -3.34 -27.28
N GLU A 209 14.82 -3.91 -27.64
CA GLU A 209 14.87 -5.01 -28.60
C GLU A 209 14.10 -6.22 -28.04
N GLY A 210 13.34 -6.93 -28.88
CA GLY A 210 12.54 -8.08 -28.45
C GLY A 210 11.27 -7.72 -27.66
N TRP A 211 10.80 -6.47 -27.73
CA TRP A 211 9.56 -6.03 -27.09
C TRP A 211 8.34 -6.86 -27.52
N GLU A 212 8.34 -7.42 -28.74
CA GLU A 212 7.29 -8.31 -29.24
C GLU A 212 7.15 -9.57 -28.39
N ASP A 213 8.28 -10.13 -27.93
CA ASP A 213 8.28 -11.32 -27.07
C ASP A 213 7.66 -11.01 -25.71
N VAL A 214 7.78 -9.76 -25.22
CA VAL A 214 7.12 -9.30 -23.99
C VAL A 214 5.60 -9.29 -24.15
N LEU A 215 5.07 -8.75 -25.24
CA LEU A 215 3.62 -8.75 -25.47
C LEU A 215 3.08 -10.18 -25.68
N LYS A 216 3.84 -11.00 -26.41
CA LYS A 216 3.48 -12.40 -26.62
C LYS A 216 3.45 -13.17 -25.30
N ALA A 217 4.46 -13.00 -24.45
CA ALA A 217 4.52 -13.63 -23.13
C ALA A 217 3.38 -13.14 -22.22
N ALA A 218 3.09 -11.84 -22.23
CA ALA A 218 1.97 -11.28 -21.47
C ALA A 218 0.65 -11.94 -21.86
N GLY A 219 0.35 -12.05 -23.16
CA GLY A 219 -0.84 -12.74 -23.66
C GLY A 219 -0.91 -14.23 -23.28
N GLN A 220 0.23 -14.94 -23.32
CA GLN A 220 0.30 -16.35 -22.90
C GLN A 220 0.01 -16.57 -21.42
N HIS A 221 0.34 -15.59 -20.58
CA HIS A 221 0.15 -15.63 -19.13
C HIS A 221 -1.08 -14.84 -18.66
N HIS A 222 -1.95 -14.41 -19.59
CA HIS A 222 -3.16 -13.64 -19.30
C HIS A 222 -2.91 -12.30 -18.58
N LEU A 223 -1.73 -11.72 -18.78
CA LEU A 223 -1.37 -10.39 -18.29
C LEU A 223 -1.88 -9.34 -19.27
N LYS A 224 -2.58 -8.33 -18.78
CA LYS A 224 -2.88 -7.15 -19.59
C LYS A 224 -1.62 -6.31 -19.79
N THR A 225 -1.62 -5.48 -20.82
CA THR A 225 -0.52 -4.58 -21.15
C THR A 225 -1.02 -3.16 -21.35
N GLU A 226 -0.33 -2.22 -20.72
CA GLU A 226 -0.58 -0.79 -20.84
C GLU A 226 0.61 -0.11 -21.50
N MET A 227 0.33 0.67 -22.55
CA MET A 227 1.30 1.57 -23.18
C MET A 227 1.55 2.74 -22.25
N VAL A 228 2.73 2.83 -21.63
CA VAL A 228 3.08 3.98 -20.80
C VAL A 228 3.72 5.06 -21.67
N VAL A 229 3.16 6.27 -21.59
CA VAL A 229 3.68 7.48 -22.24
C VAL A 229 4.14 8.44 -21.15
N GLN A 230 5.45 8.53 -20.98
CA GLN A 230 6.09 9.35 -19.96
C GLN A 230 6.62 10.68 -20.51
N LEU A 231 6.40 11.76 -19.78
CA LEU A 231 6.97 13.07 -20.07
C LEU A 231 7.02 13.92 -18.79
N ALA A 232 8.21 14.41 -18.44
CA ALA A 232 8.39 15.31 -17.30
C ALA A 232 8.57 16.75 -17.76
N ASP A 233 7.98 17.70 -17.04
CA ASP A 233 8.00 19.14 -17.37
C ASP A 233 9.24 19.89 -16.86
N GLY A 234 10.35 19.20 -16.59
CA GLY A 234 11.56 19.82 -16.02
C GLY A 234 12.22 20.86 -16.93
N ASP A 235 12.03 20.74 -18.25
CA ASP A 235 12.52 21.66 -19.28
C ASP A 235 11.40 22.44 -20.00
N GLY A 236 10.15 22.36 -19.50
CA GLY A 236 8.99 23.04 -20.10
C GLY A 236 8.34 22.32 -21.30
N THR A 237 8.92 21.20 -21.76
CA THR A 237 8.43 20.46 -22.95
C THR A 237 6.95 20.08 -22.82
N LEU A 238 6.52 19.63 -21.64
CA LEU A 238 5.14 19.21 -21.41
C LEU A 238 4.20 20.42 -21.41
N THR A 239 4.57 21.51 -20.76
CA THR A 239 3.80 22.77 -20.77
C THR A 239 3.66 23.31 -22.20
N GLU A 240 4.72 23.29 -23.02
CA GLU A 240 4.67 23.71 -24.43
C GLU A 240 3.72 22.83 -25.26
N LEU A 241 3.79 21.51 -25.08
CA LEU A 241 2.87 20.57 -25.73
C LEU A 241 1.41 20.87 -25.36
N LEU A 242 1.11 20.96 -24.06
CA LEU A 242 -0.26 21.11 -23.54
C LEU A 242 -0.93 22.43 -23.93
N THR A 243 -0.14 23.46 -24.25
CA THR A 243 -0.63 24.78 -24.67
C THR A 243 -0.72 24.95 -26.19
N SER A 244 -0.31 23.93 -26.96
CA SER A 244 -0.35 23.93 -28.43
C SER A 244 -1.39 22.94 -28.94
N ASP A 245 -2.53 23.44 -29.40
CA ASP A 245 -3.61 22.61 -29.93
C ASP A 245 -3.18 21.65 -31.06
N PRO A 246 -2.31 22.07 -32.02
CA PRO A 246 -1.72 21.16 -33.00
C PRO A 246 -0.88 20.05 -32.38
N ALA A 247 -0.05 20.35 -31.37
CA ALA A 247 0.79 19.36 -30.70
C ALA A 247 -0.05 18.36 -29.90
N VAL A 248 -1.06 18.85 -29.16
CA VAL A 248 -2.03 17.99 -28.46
C VAL A 248 -2.76 17.07 -29.44
N GLN A 249 -3.21 17.58 -30.59
CA GLN A 249 -3.91 16.75 -31.56
C GLN A 249 -2.97 15.70 -32.18
N ASN A 250 -1.72 16.07 -32.47
CA ASN A 250 -0.70 15.18 -33.00
C ASN A 250 -0.41 14.05 -32.01
N SER A 251 -0.15 14.38 -30.74
CA SER A 251 0.19 13.39 -29.71
C SER A 251 -0.96 12.42 -29.45
N ILE A 252 -2.20 12.91 -29.31
CA ILE A 252 -3.36 12.05 -29.10
C ILE A 252 -3.55 11.09 -30.29
N SER A 253 -3.41 11.59 -31.52
CA SER A 253 -3.57 10.76 -32.72
C SER A 253 -2.50 9.68 -32.80
N ALA A 254 -1.24 10.01 -32.48
CA ALA A 254 -0.14 9.07 -32.46
C ALA A 254 -0.29 8.01 -31.35
N ILE A 255 -0.69 8.42 -30.15
CA ILE A 255 -0.94 7.51 -29.01
C ILE A 255 -2.06 6.53 -29.36
N VAL A 256 -3.19 7.01 -29.88
CA VAL A 256 -4.34 6.14 -30.22
C VAL A 256 -3.99 5.13 -31.32
N ALA A 257 -3.17 5.54 -32.30
CA ALA A 257 -2.71 4.65 -33.36
C ALA A 257 -1.80 3.53 -32.82
N GLU A 258 -0.83 3.86 -31.95
CA GLU A 258 0.09 2.88 -31.37
C GLU A 258 -0.61 1.98 -30.33
N ALA A 259 -1.57 2.52 -29.56
CA ALA A 259 -2.30 1.81 -28.51
C ALA A 259 -3.12 0.60 -29.02
N THR A 260 -3.26 0.43 -30.34
CA THR A 260 -4.01 -0.68 -30.95
C THR A 260 -3.54 -2.07 -30.51
N ILE A 261 -2.25 -2.23 -30.21
CA ILE A 261 -1.64 -3.50 -29.78
C ILE A 261 -1.65 -3.74 -28.25
N TYR A 262 -2.19 -2.81 -27.48
CA TYR A 262 -2.26 -2.85 -26.01
C TYR A 262 -3.72 -2.90 -25.52
N GLU A 263 -3.95 -3.23 -24.25
CA GLU A 263 -5.29 -3.15 -23.65
C GLU A 263 -5.66 -1.70 -23.26
N GLY A 264 -4.66 -0.88 -22.95
CA GLY A 264 -4.85 0.51 -22.53
C GLY A 264 -3.60 1.37 -22.64
N VAL A 265 -3.73 2.61 -22.19
CA VAL A 265 -2.67 3.60 -22.11
C VAL A 265 -2.53 4.07 -20.66
N ASN A 266 -1.31 4.15 -20.17
CA ASN A 266 -0.95 4.87 -18.95
C ASN A 266 -0.27 6.18 -19.32
N LEU A 267 -0.82 7.31 -18.84
CA LEU A 267 -0.21 8.62 -19.03
C LEU A 267 0.58 8.98 -17.77
N ASP A 268 1.90 9.18 -17.95
CA ASP A 268 2.83 9.51 -16.87
C ASP A 268 3.44 10.89 -17.13
N PHE A 269 2.57 11.89 -17.00
CA PHE A 269 2.91 13.30 -17.23
C PHE A 269 3.21 13.96 -15.89
N GLU A 270 4.47 14.32 -15.69
CA GLU A 270 5.03 14.72 -14.40
C GLU A 270 5.51 16.17 -14.39
N GLY A 271 5.63 16.77 -13.20
CA GLY A 271 6.24 18.10 -13.03
C GLY A 271 5.29 19.31 -13.10
N LEU A 272 4.01 19.13 -13.43
CA LEU A 272 3.07 20.23 -13.62
C LEU A 272 2.71 20.99 -12.33
N GLY A 273 2.72 22.33 -12.40
CA GLY A 273 2.25 23.20 -11.32
C GLY A 273 3.17 23.22 -10.10
N TYR A 274 4.48 23.16 -10.32
CA TYR A 274 5.49 23.27 -9.25
C TYR A 274 5.63 24.69 -8.72
N SER A 275 5.66 25.68 -9.61
CA SER A 275 5.90 27.10 -9.27
C SER A 275 4.72 28.02 -9.57
N GLN A 276 3.81 27.61 -10.45
CA GLN A 276 2.65 28.40 -10.86
C GLN A 276 1.65 28.55 -9.70
N THR A 277 1.02 29.72 -9.62
CA THR A 277 0.01 30.04 -8.59
C THR A 277 -1.16 30.82 -9.19
N GLY A 278 -2.28 30.90 -8.46
CA GLY A 278 -3.45 31.68 -8.88
C GLY A 278 -3.94 31.26 -10.28
N ALA A 279 -4.18 32.25 -11.15
CA ALA A 279 -4.70 32.02 -12.49
C ALA A 279 -3.77 31.17 -13.38
N GLU A 280 -2.45 31.25 -13.21
CA GLU A 280 -1.50 30.44 -13.97
C GLU A 280 -1.62 28.96 -13.61
N LEU A 281 -1.81 28.66 -12.32
CA LEU A 281 -2.00 27.29 -11.86
C LEU A 281 -3.32 26.70 -12.40
N GLU A 282 -4.39 27.49 -12.39
CA GLU A 282 -5.67 27.04 -12.97
C GLU A 282 -5.54 26.80 -14.48
N ALA A 283 -4.81 27.64 -15.22
CA ALA A 283 -4.55 27.40 -16.64
C ALA A 283 -3.76 26.10 -16.90
N VAL A 284 -2.78 25.78 -16.04
CA VAL A 284 -2.04 24.50 -16.12
C VAL A 284 -3.00 23.32 -15.90
N ARG A 285 -3.85 23.38 -14.87
CA ARG A 285 -4.85 22.34 -14.58
C ARG A 285 -5.84 22.17 -15.73
N GLU A 286 -6.39 23.28 -16.24
CA GLU A 286 -7.34 23.26 -17.36
C GLU A 286 -6.73 22.64 -18.62
N SER A 287 -5.47 22.97 -18.92
CA SER A 287 -4.76 22.42 -20.08
C SER A 287 -4.57 20.90 -19.96
N PHE A 288 -4.15 20.42 -18.78
CA PHE A 288 -3.98 18.98 -18.55
C PHE A 288 -5.32 18.24 -18.49
N ASN A 289 -6.34 18.80 -17.84
CA ASN A 289 -7.69 18.25 -17.82
C ASN A 289 -8.27 18.12 -19.24
N SER A 290 -8.11 19.15 -20.08
CA SER A 290 -8.54 19.15 -21.48
C SER A 290 -7.83 18.06 -22.28
N TYR A 291 -6.51 17.93 -22.13
CA TYR A 291 -5.73 16.87 -22.76
C TYR A 291 -6.24 15.48 -22.40
N VAL A 292 -6.37 15.19 -21.10
CA VAL A 292 -6.84 13.90 -20.58
C VAL A 292 -8.26 13.60 -21.05
N SER A 293 -9.15 14.58 -21.05
CA SER A 293 -10.53 14.43 -21.53
C SER A 293 -10.57 14.05 -23.01
N ARG A 294 -9.78 14.73 -23.86
CA ARG A 294 -9.68 14.47 -25.30
C ARG A 294 -9.08 13.09 -25.58
N LEU A 295 -8.02 12.71 -24.86
CA LEU A 295 -7.37 11.41 -25.00
C LEU A 295 -8.30 10.28 -24.57
N ALA A 296 -8.92 10.38 -23.39
CA ALA A 296 -9.85 9.39 -22.86
C ALA A 296 -10.98 9.13 -23.87
N LYS A 297 -11.59 10.18 -24.41
CA LYS A 297 -12.65 10.07 -25.42
C LYS A 297 -12.23 9.25 -26.64
N GLN A 298 -11.02 9.46 -27.17
CA GLN A 298 -10.55 8.72 -28.34
C GLN A 298 -10.17 7.27 -28.00
N LEU A 299 -9.51 7.05 -26.85
CA LEU A 299 -9.17 5.70 -26.39
C LEU A 299 -10.41 4.85 -26.11
N HIS A 300 -11.40 5.41 -25.40
CA HIS A 300 -12.67 4.73 -25.12
C HIS A 300 -13.43 4.40 -26.41
N ALA A 301 -13.43 5.31 -27.40
CA ALA A 301 -14.01 5.04 -28.72
C ALA A 301 -13.29 3.90 -29.46
N ALA A 302 -12.00 3.69 -29.19
CA ALA A 302 -11.20 2.57 -29.69
C ALA A 302 -11.22 1.32 -28.79
N GLY A 303 -12.02 1.32 -27.71
CA GLY A 303 -12.13 0.21 -26.76
C GLY A 303 -10.88 0.01 -25.88
N LYS A 304 -10.10 1.07 -25.65
CA LYS A 304 -8.88 1.07 -24.81
C LYS A 304 -9.12 1.81 -23.50
N SER A 305 -8.52 1.35 -22.40
CA SER A 305 -8.57 2.05 -21.11
C SER A 305 -7.55 3.19 -21.03
N LEU A 306 -7.80 4.16 -20.16
CA LEU A 306 -6.84 5.19 -19.76
C LEU A 306 -6.56 5.10 -18.26
N SER A 307 -5.31 4.93 -17.89
CA SER A 307 -4.83 5.13 -16.53
C SER A 307 -3.90 6.35 -16.45
N LEU A 308 -3.86 6.99 -15.28
CA LEU A 308 -3.01 8.18 -15.05
C LEU A 308 -2.06 7.91 -13.88
N SER A 309 -0.78 8.14 -14.09
CA SER A 309 0.23 8.21 -13.02
C SER A 309 0.38 9.66 -12.60
N LEU A 310 -0.04 9.97 -11.37
CA LEU A 310 -0.13 11.36 -10.89
C LEU A 310 0.73 11.56 -9.66
N HIS A 311 1.39 12.71 -9.56
CA HIS A 311 1.95 13.16 -8.28
C HIS A 311 0.86 13.14 -7.20
N PRO A 312 1.20 12.79 -5.96
CA PRO A 312 0.21 12.64 -4.91
C PRO A 312 -0.38 14.03 -4.54
N PRO A 313 -1.65 14.11 -4.09
CA PRO A 313 -2.31 15.40 -3.83
C PRO A 313 -1.59 16.28 -2.79
N ASN A 314 -0.84 15.66 -1.88
CA ASN A 314 -0.04 16.34 -0.86
C ASN A 314 1.39 16.70 -1.30
N SER A 315 1.78 16.43 -2.56
CA SER A 315 3.08 16.84 -3.10
C SER A 315 3.18 18.35 -3.33
N SER A 316 4.39 18.82 -3.67
CA SER A 316 4.61 20.21 -4.09
C SER A 316 3.98 20.54 -5.45
N PHE A 317 3.66 19.54 -6.28
CA PHE A 317 3.10 19.75 -7.61
C PHE A 317 1.58 19.90 -7.54
N LYS A 318 1.06 21.06 -7.93
CA LYS A 318 -0.35 21.40 -7.78
C LYS A 318 -1.15 21.39 -9.09
N GLY A 319 -0.54 20.95 -10.20
CA GLY A 319 -1.16 20.92 -11.53
C GLY A 319 -2.19 19.81 -11.76
N TYR A 320 -2.44 18.94 -10.77
CA TYR A 320 -3.28 17.75 -10.92
C TYR A 320 -4.64 17.92 -10.24
N ASP A 321 -5.69 18.18 -11.01
CA ASP A 321 -7.07 18.20 -10.52
C ASP A 321 -7.63 16.77 -10.48
N TYR A 322 -7.43 16.09 -9.35
CA TYR A 322 -7.87 14.70 -9.16
C TYR A 322 -9.38 14.52 -9.40
N GLN A 323 -10.22 15.52 -9.08
CA GLN A 323 -11.66 15.41 -9.23
C GLN A 323 -12.04 15.40 -10.72
N ALA A 324 -11.46 16.29 -11.53
CA ALA A 324 -11.70 16.33 -12.97
C ALA A 324 -11.06 15.14 -13.69
N LEU A 325 -9.78 14.86 -13.41
CA LEU A 325 -9.02 13.77 -14.01
C LEU A 325 -9.67 12.40 -13.72
N GLY A 326 -10.13 12.20 -12.49
CA GLY A 326 -10.83 10.99 -12.05
C GLY A 326 -12.18 10.75 -12.73
N GLN A 327 -12.78 11.74 -13.40
CA GLN A 327 -13.99 11.53 -14.21
C GLN A 327 -13.68 10.90 -15.58
N HIS A 328 -12.48 11.10 -16.09
CA HIS A 328 -12.07 10.67 -17.43
C HIS A 328 -11.25 9.38 -17.44
N ALA A 329 -10.33 9.22 -16.49
CA ALA A 329 -9.49 8.03 -16.39
C ALA A 329 -10.28 6.83 -15.88
N ASP A 330 -9.97 5.63 -16.34
CA ASP A 330 -10.49 4.37 -15.76
C ASP A 330 -9.81 4.07 -14.42
N ARG A 331 -8.54 4.47 -14.28
CA ARG A 331 -7.74 4.29 -13.08
C ARG A 331 -6.80 5.48 -12.83
N VAL A 332 -6.60 5.84 -11.57
CA VAL A 332 -5.60 6.83 -11.14
C VAL A 332 -4.62 6.16 -10.20
N ILE A 333 -3.34 6.17 -10.57
CA ILE A 333 -2.22 5.70 -9.76
C ILE A 333 -1.70 6.90 -8.95
N ILE A 334 -1.84 6.81 -7.63
CA ILE A 334 -1.33 7.80 -6.69
C ILE A 334 0.15 7.51 -6.47
N MET A 335 1.05 8.31 -7.04
CA MET A 335 2.51 8.15 -6.88
C MET A 335 2.97 8.62 -5.49
N ALA A 336 2.44 8.01 -4.42
CA ALA A 336 2.71 8.38 -3.03
C ALA A 336 4.09 7.92 -2.56
N TYR A 337 5.14 8.40 -3.23
CA TYR A 337 6.54 8.17 -2.92
C TYR A 337 7.38 9.41 -3.26
N ASP A 338 8.67 9.34 -2.97
CA ASP A 338 9.65 10.43 -3.05
C ASP A 338 9.40 11.59 -2.08
N TYR A 339 8.95 11.26 -0.87
CA TYR A 339 8.88 12.21 0.25
C TYR A 339 10.23 12.50 0.92
N GLY A 340 11.32 11.87 0.43
CA GLY A 340 12.70 12.07 0.88
C GLY A 340 13.21 10.99 1.82
N THR A 341 12.51 10.70 2.92
CA THR A 341 12.89 9.61 3.85
C THR A 341 12.45 8.25 3.33
N LYS A 342 13.27 7.22 3.49
CA LYS A 342 12.96 5.84 3.10
C LYS A 342 12.98 4.90 4.33
N PRO A 343 12.03 3.95 4.48
CA PRO A 343 10.84 3.78 3.65
C PRO A 343 9.90 4.97 3.65
N GLU A 344 9.03 5.07 2.64
CA GLU A 344 8.14 6.24 2.51
C GLU A 344 7.27 6.42 3.77
N PRO A 345 7.17 7.65 4.33
CA PRO A 345 6.44 7.89 5.56
C PRO A 345 4.98 7.49 5.46
N ILE A 346 4.59 6.53 6.29
CA ILE A 346 3.24 5.96 6.32
C ILE A 346 2.15 7.03 6.48
N ASN A 347 2.39 8.05 7.29
CA ASN A 347 1.45 9.15 7.49
C ASN A 347 1.23 10.00 6.21
N LEU A 348 2.29 10.25 5.43
CA LEU A 348 2.20 11.01 4.18
C LEU A 348 1.54 10.19 3.08
N VAL A 349 1.85 8.90 2.99
CA VAL A 349 1.18 7.97 2.07
C VAL A 349 -0.32 7.88 2.38
N THR A 350 -0.66 7.73 3.67
CA THR A 350 -2.07 7.67 4.12
C THR A 350 -2.80 8.97 3.79
N GLN A 351 -2.20 10.12 4.08
CA GLN A 351 -2.78 11.43 3.74
C GLN A 351 -3.03 11.59 2.24
N ALA A 352 -2.10 11.16 1.38
CA ALA A 352 -2.28 11.21 -0.07
C ALA A 352 -3.48 10.37 -0.53
N VAL A 353 -3.62 9.17 0.03
CA VAL A 353 -4.76 8.28 -0.26
C VAL A 353 -6.07 8.89 0.23
N GLU A 354 -6.12 9.46 1.43
CA GLU A 354 -7.30 10.13 1.97
C GLU A 354 -7.75 11.29 1.09
N MET A 355 -6.81 12.15 0.68
CA MET A 355 -7.09 13.29 -0.18
C MET A 355 -7.61 12.87 -1.55
N ALA A 356 -7.02 11.82 -2.15
CA ALA A 356 -7.48 11.29 -3.43
C ALA A 356 -8.87 10.63 -3.30
N ALA A 357 -9.09 9.80 -2.28
CA ALA A 357 -10.34 9.09 -2.03
C ALA A 357 -11.52 10.02 -1.67
N ALA A 358 -11.23 11.24 -1.20
CA ALA A 358 -12.25 12.26 -0.95
C ALA A 358 -12.91 12.77 -2.24
N VAL A 359 -12.24 12.66 -3.40
CA VAL A 359 -12.72 13.23 -4.67
C VAL A 359 -12.77 12.22 -5.84
N VAL A 360 -12.11 11.07 -5.72
CA VAL A 360 -12.16 9.98 -6.71
C VAL A 360 -12.69 8.71 -6.05
N PRO A 361 -13.62 7.96 -6.68
CA PRO A 361 -14.09 6.69 -6.14
C PRO A 361 -12.92 5.74 -5.84
N PRO A 362 -12.82 5.15 -4.62
CA PRO A 362 -11.70 4.30 -4.24
C PRO A 362 -11.42 3.12 -5.19
N ALA A 363 -12.48 2.55 -5.79
CA ALA A 363 -12.36 1.47 -6.76
C ALA A 363 -11.57 1.85 -8.04
N LYS A 364 -11.42 3.15 -8.33
CA LYS A 364 -10.60 3.67 -9.46
C LYS A 364 -9.19 4.05 -9.01
N LEU A 365 -8.90 4.04 -7.73
CA LEU A 365 -7.59 4.43 -7.19
C LEU A 365 -6.68 3.21 -7.06
N SER A 366 -5.42 3.41 -7.45
CA SER A 366 -4.32 2.47 -7.23
C SER A 366 -3.23 3.15 -6.42
N LEU A 367 -2.73 2.50 -5.37
CA LEU A 367 -1.61 3.04 -4.60
C LEU A 367 -0.28 2.69 -5.29
N GLY A 368 0.46 3.71 -5.72
CA GLY A 368 1.83 3.57 -6.20
C GLY A 368 2.79 3.23 -5.06
N ILE A 369 3.61 2.21 -5.25
CA ILE A 369 4.61 1.72 -4.29
C ILE A 369 5.96 1.62 -4.99
N SER A 370 6.92 2.45 -4.56
CA SER A 370 8.30 2.42 -5.05
C SER A 370 9.09 1.30 -4.37
N ILE A 371 9.05 0.08 -4.92
CA ILE A 371 9.77 -1.11 -4.44
C ILE A 371 11.21 -0.85 -3.96
N PRO A 372 12.10 -0.14 -4.68
CA PRO A 372 13.47 0.09 -4.19
C PRO A 372 13.53 0.94 -2.91
N SER A 373 12.44 1.63 -2.57
CA SER A 373 12.31 2.44 -1.36
C SER A 373 11.79 1.65 -0.16
N GLU A 374 11.38 0.39 -0.31
CA GLU A 374 10.58 -0.32 0.69
C GLU A 374 11.30 -1.52 1.31
N THR A 375 10.89 -1.87 2.53
CA THR A 375 11.15 -3.15 3.18
C THR A 375 9.91 -4.04 3.11
N VAL A 376 10.01 -5.28 3.55
CA VAL A 376 8.87 -6.21 3.67
C VAL A 376 7.80 -5.62 4.61
N GLU A 377 8.23 -5.05 5.74
CA GLU A 377 7.32 -4.45 6.73
C GLU A 377 6.60 -3.23 6.17
N SER A 378 7.31 -2.35 5.47
CA SER A 378 6.70 -1.13 4.92
C SER A 378 5.84 -1.42 3.68
N LEU A 379 6.15 -2.47 2.91
CA LEU A 379 5.27 -3.00 1.87
C LEU A 379 3.97 -3.54 2.47
N SER A 380 4.06 -4.38 3.51
CA SER A 380 2.89 -4.91 4.23
C SER A 380 1.99 -3.79 4.75
N ALA A 381 2.59 -2.74 5.30
CA ALA A 381 1.88 -1.53 5.69
C ALA A 381 1.13 -0.91 4.49
N LYS A 382 1.82 -0.60 3.38
CA LYS A 382 1.18 0.01 2.21
C LYS A 382 0.02 -0.83 1.63
N LEU A 383 0.15 -2.15 1.65
CA LEU A 383 -0.96 -3.07 1.32
C LEU A 383 -2.13 -2.91 2.29
N GLY A 384 -1.85 -2.76 3.59
CA GLY A 384 -2.83 -2.40 4.62
C GLY A 384 -3.57 -1.08 4.33
N ILE A 385 -2.88 -0.04 3.83
CA ILE A 385 -3.52 1.21 3.39
C ILE A 385 -4.51 0.92 2.26
N ALA A 386 -4.05 0.23 1.21
CA ALA A 386 -4.89 -0.07 0.06
C ALA A 386 -6.13 -0.88 0.45
N LYS A 387 -5.98 -1.83 1.38
CA LYS A 387 -7.10 -2.60 1.97
C LYS A 387 -8.06 -1.69 2.73
N ARG A 388 -7.56 -0.89 3.68
CA ARG A 388 -8.36 -0.04 4.58
C ARG A 388 -9.19 1.01 3.84
N TYR A 389 -8.64 1.62 2.80
CA TYR A 389 -9.33 2.65 2.01
C TYR A 389 -10.14 2.06 0.85
N ASN A 390 -10.31 0.75 0.80
CA ASN A 390 -11.07 0.06 -0.25
C ASN A 390 -10.57 0.39 -1.68
N LEU A 391 -9.25 0.58 -1.87
CA LEU A 391 -8.67 0.92 -3.17
C LEU A 391 -8.87 -0.21 -4.18
N GLY A 392 -8.89 0.13 -5.47
CA GLY A 392 -9.07 -0.84 -6.57
C GLY A 392 -7.82 -1.66 -6.88
N GLY A 393 -6.64 -1.14 -6.54
CA GLY A 393 -5.37 -1.79 -6.84
C GLY A 393 -4.16 -1.21 -6.13
N ILE A 394 -3.01 -1.78 -6.46
CA ILE A 394 -1.68 -1.25 -6.19
C ILE A 394 -0.86 -1.25 -7.48
N SER A 395 0.11 -0.33 -7.55
CA SER A 395 1.01 -0.21 -8.70
C SER A 395 2.45 -0.21 -8.23
N LEU A 396 3.23 -1.18 -8.71
CA LEU A 396 4.58 -1.46 -8.24
C LEU A 396 5.60 -0.81 -9.17
N TRP A 397 6.35 0.16 -8.65
CA TRP A 397 7.53 0.73 -9.28
C TRP A 397 8.79 0.15 -8.63
N ARG A 398 9.43 -0.88 -9.17
CA ARG A 398 9.08 -1.60 -10.40
C ARG A 398 9.35 -3.09 -10.27
N LEU A 399 8.77 -3.88 -11.17
CA LEU A 399 9.11 -5.30 -11.30
C LEU A 399 10.61 -5.47 -11.55
N GLY A 400 11.20 -6.56 -11.08
CA GLY A 400 12.65 -6.79 -11.13
C GLY A 400 13.39 -6.46 -9.85
N LEU A 401 12.73 -5.74 -8.93
CA LEU A 401 13.32 -5.29 -7.67
C LEU A 401 12.66 -5.91 -6.43
N LEU A 402 11.63 -6.74 -6.61
CA LEU A 402 10.99 -7.46 -5.51
C LEU A 402 11.85 -8.64 -5.08
N SER A 403 12.10 -8.75 -3.77
CA SER A 403 12.65 -9.97 -3.17
C SER A 403 11.58 -11.07 -3.08
N GLU A 404 11.99 -12.33 -2.86
CA GLU A 404 11.03 -13.42 -2.63
C GLU A 404 10.09 -13.14 -1.46
N GLN A 405 10.59 -12.56 -0.36
CA GLN A 405 9.75 -12.22 0.79
C GLN A 405 8.73 -11.12 0.47
N MET A 406 9.05 -10.19 -0.43
CA MET A 406 8.08 -9.21 -0.90
C MET A 406 7.00 -9.86 -1.78
N TRP A 407 7.36 -10.84 -2.61
CA TRP A 407 6.39 -11.63 -3.36
C TRP A 407 5.45 -12.41 -2.44
N ASP A 408 5.97 -13.08 -1.41
CA ASP A 408 5.17 -13.81 -0.43
C ASP A 408 4.21 -12.85 0.32
N THR A 409 4.66 -11.62 0.58
CA THR A 409 3.83 -10.58 1.20
C THR A 409 2.69 -10.15 0.28
N LEU A 410 2.91 -10.07 -1.03
CA LEU A 410 1.85 -9.77 -2.00
C LEU A 410 0.84 -10.92 -2.09
N GLU A 411 1.32 -12.16 -2.19
CA GLU A 411 0.49 -13.37 -2.29
C GLU A 411 -0.43 -13.54 -1.07
N THR A 412 0.05 -13.20 0.13
CA THR A 412 -0.74 -13.29 1.35
C THR A 412 -1.75 -12.14 1.52
N ALA A 413 -1.48 -10.97 0.93
CA ALA A 413 -2.29 -9.78 1.12
C ALA A 413 -3.30 -9.52 -0.01
N VAL A 414 -3.06 -10.06 -1.21
CA VAL A 414 -3.82 -9.74 -2.41
C VAL A 414 -4.31 -11.00 -3.10
N GLN A 415 -5.60 -11.01 -3.42
CA GLN A 415 -6.16 -11.93 -4.39
C GLN A 415 -6.27 -11.16 -5.71
N THR A 416 -5.59 -11.62 -6.77
CA THR A 416 -5.63 -10.93 -8.06
C THR A 416 -6.99 -11.07 -8.72
N LYS A 417 -7.51 -9.95 -9.24
CA LYS A 417 -8.76 -9.87 -10.01
C LYS A 417 -8.57 -10.21 -11.48
#